data_AF-A0A518I363-F1
#
_entry.id   AF-A0A518I363-F1
#
_cell.length_a   1.000
_cell.length_b   1.000
_cell.length_c   1.000
_cell.angle_alpha   90.00
_cell.angle_beta   90.00
_cell.angle_gamma   90.00
#
_symmetry.space_group_name_H-M   'P 1'
#
loop_
_entity.id
_entity.type
_entity.pdbx_description
1 polymer ?
#
loop_
_entity_poly.entity_id
_entity_poly.type
_entity_poly.pdbx_seq_one_letter_code
_entity_poly.pdbx_strand_id
1 'polypeptide(L)'
;MSHPIADAPRKSSRQQSVESSVNGRTVPAPETEFSQDAKSKRWGPIRRGISLVLGSIGPTLVLAGFAAVFWYGHHNDWRIPKFAALTGDVEPVVDDWCEEHSVPESICVECDPTLMAKGPDYGWCSVHGVHNCTLDHPDVAQLKETPSVSAEDLERAARALAIAPRKENNSACEVYQTRIQFASIESVQQAGVDVELVERAPITESIVGNGEIIYDPTRQASMASRVPGSVWKVTKNVRDPVEVGEVRLTGKVVAKSSLFATRTTSSAPTATRFSMSARFVWERSMAM
;
A
#
# COMPACT_ATOMS: atom_id res chain seq x y z
N MET A 1 18.72 -19.06 19.71
CA MET A 1 19.14 -19.70 18.45
C MET A 1 18.65 -18.81 17.33
N SER A 2 19.57 -18.06 16.74
CA SER A 2 19.28 -16.92 15.88
C SER A 2 19.64 -17.30 14.45
N HIS A 3 18.65 -17.34 13.55
CA HIS A 3 18.91 -17.50 12.13
C HIS A 3 18.91 -16.13 11.44
N PRO A 4 19.95 -15.76 10.69
CA PRO A 4 19.96 -14.55 9.88
C PRO A 4 19.25 -14.79 8.54
N ILE A 5 18.36 -13.88 8.16
CA ILE A 5 17.78 -13.79 6.81
C ILE A 5 18.76 -13.02 5.94
N ALA A 6 19.08 -13.59 4.78
CA ALA A 6 20.01 -13.08 3.80
C ALA A 6 19.41 -11.93 2.97
N ASP A 7 20.21 -10.88 2.76
CA ASP A 7 19.98 -9.83 1.77
C ASP A 7 20.11 -10.38 0.34
N ALA A 8 19.15 -10.04 -0.53
CA ALA A 8 19.23 -10.28 -1.98
C ALA A 8 19.19 -8.93 -2.75
N PRO A 9 20.00 -8.77 -3.81
CA PRO A 9 20.26 -7.46 -4.41
C PRO A 9 19.15 -6.99 -5.38
N ARG A 10 18.85 -5.69 -5.32
CA ARG A 10 18.03 -4.95 -6.30
C ARG A 10 18.64 -5.06 -7.70
N LYS A 11 17.86 -5.53 -8.68
CA LYS A 11 18.15 -5.39 -10.11
C LYS A 11 17.19 -4.41 -10.79
N SER A 12 17.79 -3.44 -11.44
CA SER A 12 17.22 -2.38 -12.26
C SER A 12 16.42 -2.92 -13.46
N SER A 13 15.25 -2.32 -13.70
CA SER A 13 14.38 -2.59 -14.85
C SER A 13 15.00 -2.01 -16.13
N ARG A 14 15.41 -2.89 -17.05
CA ARG A 14 15.65 -2.53 -18.45
C ARG A 14 14.59 -3.23 -19.31
N GLN A 15 13.86 -2.42 -20.06
CA GLN A 15 12.84 -2.82 -21.04
C GLN A 15 13.34 -3.94 -21.96
N GLN A 16 12.52 -4.97 -22.14
CA GLN A 16 12.51 -5.80 -23.34
C GLN A 16 11.10 -6.31 -23.60
N SER A 17 10.57 -5.89 -24.75
CA SER A 17 9.35 -6.33 -25.40
C SER A 17 9.40 -7.83 -25.70
N VAL A 18 8.37 -8.57 -25.26
CA VAL A 18 8.20 -9.98 -25.58
C VAL A 18 7.09 -10.13 -26.62
N GLU A 19 7.50 -10.58 -27.79
CA GLU A 19 6.64 -11.07 -28.88
C GLU A 19 6.34 -12.55 -28.62
N SER A 20 5.06 -12.93 -28.67
CA SER A 20 4.59 -14.28 -28.34
C SER A 20 4.89 -15.26 -29.49
N SER A 21 5.77 -16.22 -29.24
CA SER A 21 6.05 -17.35 -30.14
C SER A 21 5.00 -18.44 -29.94
N VAL A 22 4.27 -18.78 -31.00
CA VAL A 22 3.29 -19.86 -31.06
C VAL A 22 3.64 -20.80 -32.22
N ASN A 23 3.86 -22.08 -31.86
CA ASN A 23 3.79 -23.30 -32.67
C ASN A 23 4.87 -23.56 -33.74
N GLY A 24 5.84 -24.39 -33.33
CA GLY A 24 6.67 -25.18 -34.25
C GLY A 24 5.89 -26.33 -34.88
N ARG A 25 5.84 -26.35 -36.21
CA ARG A 25 5.59 -27.55 -37.03
C ARG A 25 6.60 -27.59 -38.15
N THR A 26 7.44 -28.61 -38.11
CA THR A 26 8.37 -29.02 -39.15
C THR A 26 7.58 -29.72 -40.27
N VAL A 27 7.71 -29.26 -41.51
CA VAL A 27 7.21 -29.94 -42.71
C VAL A 27 8.42 -30.41 -43.53
N PRO A 28 8.52 -31.70 -43.90
CA PRO A 28 9.61 -32.20 -44.72
C PRO A 28 9.42 -31.83 -46.20
N ALA A 29 10.54 -31.54 -46.86
CA ALA A 29 10.64 -31.29 -48.30
C ALA A 29 10.36 -32.56 -49.12
N PRO A 30 9.84 -32.40 -50.35
CA PRO A 30 10.15 -33.33 -51.42
C PRO A 30 10.99 -32.66 -52.50
N GLU A 31 12.07 -33.36 -52.84
CA GLU A 31 12.93 -33.16 -53.98
C GLU A 31 12.14 -33.28 -55.29
N THR A 32 12.52 -32.51 -56.30
CA THR A 32 12.17 -32.84 -57.69
C THR A 32 13.26 -32.33 -58.61
N GLU A 33 14.15 -33.25 -59.00
CA GLU A 33 14.97 -33.11 -60.19
C GLU A 33 14.08 -33.20 -61.43
N PHE A 34 14.25 -32.28 -62.38
CA PHE A 34 14.06 -32.59 -63.80
C PHE A 34 15.01 -31.73 -64.62
N SER A 35 16.07 -32.38 -65.10
CA SER A 35 16.85 -31.92 -66.25
C SER A 35 16.02 -32.12 -67.52
N GLN A 36 16.03 -31.14 -68.44
CA GLN A 36 16.63 -31.31 -69.78
C GLN A 36 16.33 -30.12 -70.70
N ASP A 37 17.42 -29.65 -71.31
CA ASP A 37 17.48 -28.79 -72.48
C ASP A 37 16.61 -29.27 -73.66
N ALA A 38 15.99 -28.34 -74.39
CA ALA A 38 16.07 -28.29 -75.85
C ALA A 38 15.35 -27.07 -76.47
N LYS A 39 16.17 -26.23 -77.09
CA LYS A 39 15.97 -25.54 -78.39
C LYS A 39 14.60 -24.96 -78.75
N SER A 40 14.63 -23.64 -78.81
CA SER A 40 13.74 -22.76 -79.57
C SER A 40 13.39 -23.26 -80.98
N LYS A 41 12.09 -23.26 -81.29
CA LYS A 41 11.61 -23.21 -82.67
C LYS A 41 10.47 -22.20 -82.79
N ARG A 42 10.76 -21.08 -83.44
CA ARG A 42 9.79 -20.04 -83.84
C ARG A 42 8.81 -20.63 -84.86
N TRP A 43 7.51 -20.59 -84.56
CA TRP A 43 6.44 -20.77 -85.54
C TRP A 43 5.43 -19.61 -85.45
N GLY A 44 5.01 -19.12 -86.62
CA GLY A 44 4.50 -17.76 -86.87
C GLY A 44 3.05 -17.44 -86.40
N PRO A 45 2.65 -16.15 -86.55
CA PRO A 45 1.52 -15.54 -85.83
C PRO A 45 0.11 -16.01 -86.23
N ILE A 46 -0.03 -16.75 -87.34
CA ILE A 46 -1.35 -17.05 -87.93
C ILE A 46 -2.06 -18.23 -87.22
N ARG A 47 -1.34 -19.09 -86.48
CA ARG A 47 -1.96 -20.16 -85.66
C ARG A 47 -2.33 -19.72 -84.23
N ARG A 48 -1.81 -18.59 -83.75
CA ARG A 48 -2.18 -18.02 -82.44
C ARG A 48 -3.57 -17.40 -82.42
N GLY A 49 -4.04 -16.83 -83.54
CA GLY A 49 -5.39 -16.26 -83.61
C GLY A 49 -6.51 -17.30 -83.46
N ILE A 50 -6.33 -18.50 -84.02
CA ILE A 50 -7.35 -19.57 -83.98
C ILE A 50 -7.37 -20.28 -82.62
N SER A 51 -6.22 -20.48 -81.96
CA SER A 51 -6.20 -21.12 -80.62
C SER A 51 -6.66 -20.18 -79.49
N LEU A 52 -6.60 -18.86 -79.69
CA LEU A 52 -7.12 -17.87 -78.73
C LEU A 52 -8.66 -17.80 -78.79
N VAL A 53 -9.24 -18.02 -79.98
CA VAL A 53 -10.70 -18.11 -80.16
C VAL A 53 -11.25 -19.44 -79.63
N LEU A 54 -10.58 -20.58 -79.89
CA LEU A 54 -11.02 -21.87 -79.33
C LEU A 54 -10.79 -22.00 -77.81
N GLY A 55 -9.76 -21.34 -77.25
CA GLY A 55 -9.49 -21.35 -75.80
C GLY A 55 -10.46 -20.51 -74.97
N SER A 56 -11.20 -19.59 -75.59
CA SER A 56 -12.16 -18.71 -74.91
C SER A 56 -13.58 -19.29 -74.84
N ILE A 57 -13.84 -20.41 -75.54
CA ILE A 57 -15.18 -21.03 -75.59
C ILE A 57 -15.62 -21.54 -74.22
N GLY A 58 -14.72 -22.13 -73.44
CA GLY A 58 -15.04 -22.62 -72.09
C GLY A 58 -15.45 -21.50 -71.13
N PRO A 59 -14.60 -20.47 -70.92
CA PRO A 59 -14.94 -19.35 -70.04
C PRO A 59 -16.19 -18.56 -70.47
N THR A 60 -16.41 -18.40 -71.78
CA THR A 60 -17.62 -17.70 -72.29
C THR A 60 -18.90 -18.51 -72.06
N LEU A 61 -18.87 -19.84 -72.18
CA LEU A 61 -20.01 -20.70 -71.83
C LEU A 61 -20.33 -20.66 -70.32
N VAL A 62 -19.30 -20.63 -69.47
CA VAL A 62 -19.48 -20.49 -68.02
C VAL A 62 -20.10 -19.14 -67.67
N LEU A 63 -19.60 -18.04 -68.26
CA LEU A 63 -20.18 -16.71 -68.08
C LEU A 63 -21.61 -16.63 -68.61
N ALA A 64 -21.91 -17.25 -69.76
CA ALA A 64 -23.27 -17.33 -70.29
C ALA A 64 -24.19 -18.14 -69.35
N GLY A 65 -23.69 -19.22 -68.75
CA GLY A 65 -24.40 -20.00 -67.74
C GLY A 65 -24.73 -19.17 -66.49
N PHE A 66 -23.75 -18.45 -65.93
CA PHE A 66 -23.99 -17.55 -64.81
C PHE A 66 -24.96 -16.42 -65.16
N ALA A 67 -24.87 -15.85 -66.36
CA ALA A 67 -25.79 -14.83 -66.84
C ALA A 67 -27.22 -15.37 -66.95
N ALA A 68 -27.40 -16.61 -67.44
CA ALA A 68 -28.70 -17.25 -67.52
C ALA A 68 -29.31 -17.52 -66.13
N VAL A 69 -28.51 -18.01 -65.18
CA VAL A 69 -28.95 -18.22 -63.78
C VAL A 69 -29.31 -16.91 -63.10
N PHE A 70 -28.51 -15.86 -63.30
CA PHE A 70 -28.79 -14.54 -62.75
C PHE A 70 -30.06 -13.92 -63.36
N TRP A 71 -30.23 -14.02 -64.68
CA TRP A 71 -31.44 -13.56 -65.36
C TRP A 71 -32.68 -14.31 -64.87
N TYR A 72 -32.57 -15.63 -64.71
CA TYR A 72 -33.64 -16.46 -64.16
C TYR A 72 -33.95 -16.08 -62.70
N GLY A 73 -32.93 -15.91 -61.85
CA GLY A 73 -33.11 -15.49 -60.46
C GLY A 73 -33.76 -14.11 -60.32
N HIS A 74 -33.38 -13.16 -61.19
CA HIS A 74 -33.96 -11.83 -61.22
C HIS A 74 -35.42 -11.82 -61.72
N HIS A 75 -35.81 -12.74 -62.61
CA HIS A 75 -37.20 -12.87 -63.06
C HIS A 75 -38.11 -13.66 -62.11
N ASN A 76 -37.53 -14.50 -61.24
CA ASN A 76 -38.29 -15.39 -60.35
C ASN A 76 -38.17 -15.02 -58.87
N ASP A 77 -37.94 -13.73 -58.57
CA ASP A 77 -37.86 -13.18 -57.21
C ASP A 77 -36.94 -13.97 -56.27
N TRP A 78 -35.80 -14.47 -56.78
CA TRP A 78 -34.87 -15.22 -55.96
C TRP A 78 -34.23 -14.31 -54.90
N ARG A 79 -34.80 -14.35 -53.70
CA ARG A 79 -34.25 -13.68 -52.51
C ARG A 79 -33.36 -14.66 -51.77
N ILE A 80 -32.08 -14.29 -51.60
CA ILE A 80 -31.19 -15.00 -50.69
C ILE A 80 -31.74 -14.75 -49.27
N PRO A 81 -32.12 -15.79 -48.51
CA PRO A 81 -32.58 -15.59 -47.14
C PRO A 81 -31.46 -14.94 -46.34
N LYS A 82 -31.81 -13.99 -45.46
CA LYS A 82 -30.84 -13.44 -44.51
C LYS A 82 -30.25 -14.61 -43.72
N PHE A 83 -28.92 -14.69 -43.60
CA PHE A 83 -28.24 -15.79 -42.90
C PHE A 83 -28.79 -16.04 -41.48
N ALA A 84 -29.29 -15.01 -40.80
CA ALA A 84 -29.98 -15.11 -39.51
C ALA A 84 -31.17 -16.09 -39.50
N ALA A 85 -31.91 -16.22 -40.61
CA ALA A 85 -33.01 -17.16 -40.72
C ALA A 85 -32.56 -18.63 -40.87
N LEU A 86 -31.29 -18.87 -41.23
CA LEU A 86 -30.72 -20.22 -41.40
C LEU A 86 -30.02 -20.72 -40.13
N THR A 87 -29.67 -19.84 -39.19
CA THR A 87 -28.95 -20.18 -37.95
C THR A 87 -29.80 -20.17 -36.68
N GLY A 88 -31.11 -19.89 -36.80
CA GLY A 88 -32.04 -19.85 -35.67
C GLY A 88 -32.03 -18.51 -34.94
N ASP A 89 -33.20 -18.11 -34.43
CA ASP A 89 -33.33 -16.97 -33.51
C ASP A 89 -32.54 -17.28 -32.24
N VAL A 90 -31.42 -16.58 -32.06
CA VAL A 90 -30.76 -16.49 -30.75
C VAL A 90 -31.65 -15.61 -29.90
N GLU A 91 -32.26 -16.18 -28.85
CA GLU A 91 -32.98 -15.39 -27.86
C GLU A 91 -32.09 -14.23 -27.40
N PRO A 92 -32.64 -13.00 -27.32
CA PRO A 92 -31.85 -11.87 -26.84
C PRO A 92 -31.43 -12.18 -25.40
N VAL A 93 -30.13 -12.41 -25.21
CA VAL A 93 -29.52 -12.42 -23.89
C VAL A 93 -29.82 -11.05 -23.30
N VAL A 94 -30.71 -11.02 -22.31
CA VAL A 94 -30.94 -9.82 -21.51
C VAL A 94 -29.60 -9.53 -20.84
N ASP A 95 -29.01 -8.38 -21.14
CA ASP A 95 -27.79 -7.92 -20.49
C ASP A 95 -28.13 -7.63 -19.01
N ASP A 96 -27.91 -8.63 -18.16
CA ASP A 96 -27.98 -8.55 -16.70
C ASP A 96 -26.76 -7.77 -16.17
N TRP A 97 -26.54 -6.56 -16.68
CA TRP A 97 -25.38 -5.74 -16.37
C TRP A 97 -25.79 -4.34 -15.94
N CYS A 98 -25.40 -3.94 -14.73
CA CYS A 98 -25.62 -2.60 -14.22
C CYS A 98 -24.40 -1.71 -14.55
N GLU A 99 -24.58 -0.74 -15.45
CA GLU A 99 -23.51 0.20 -15.84
C GLU A 99 -23.07 1.13 -14.70
N GLU A 100 -24.00 1.54 -13.83
CA GLU A 100 -23.72 2.49 -12.74
C GLU A 100 -22.81 1.90 -11.66
N HIS A 101 -22.96 0.60 -11.39
CA HIS A 101 -22.23 -0.09 -10.31
C HIS A 101 -21.20 -1.10 -10.82
N SER A 102 -21.08 -1.27 -12.14
CA SER A 102 -20.11 -2.17 -12.79
C SER A 102 -20.16 -3.61 -12.27
N VAL A 103 -21.38 -4.10 -12.01
CA VAL A 103 -21.67 -5.47 -11.57
C VAL A 103 -22.93 -6.00 -12.26
N PRO A 104 -23.13 -7.32 -12.36
CA PRO A 104 -24.40 -7.87 -12.83
C PRO A 104 -25.58 -7.41 -11.97
N GLU A 105 -26.70 -7.04 -12.60
CA GLU A 105 -27.84 -6.44 -11.90
C GLU A 105 -28.43 -7.42 -10.86
N SER A 106 -28.48 -8.71 -11.19
CA SER A 106 -28.91 -9.80 -10.31
C SER A 106 -28.13 -9.95 -9.01
N ILE A 107 -26.91 -9.40 -8.93
CA ILE A 107 -26.08 -9.45 -7.72
C ILE A 107 -25.81 -8.06 -7.13
N CYS A 108 -26.31 -6.99 -7.74
CA CYS A 108 -25.97 -5.62 -7.36
C CYS A 108 -26.63 -5.25 -6.02
N VAL A 109 -25.83 -5.11 -4.95
CA VAL A 109 -26.34 -4.81 -3.60
C VAL A 109 -26.86 -3.38 -3.43
N GLU A 110 -26.53 -2.48 -4.36
CA GLU A 110 -27.02 -1.10 -4.36
C GLU A 110 -28.38 -0.99 -5.10
N CYS A 111 -28.58 -1.79 -6.16
CA CYS A 111 -29.87 -1.88 -6.87
C CYS A 111 -30.89 -2.76 -6.12
N ASP A 112 -30.45 -3.88 -5.55
CA ASP A 112 -31.28 -4.77 -4.73
C ASP A 112 -30.74 -4.84 -3.27
N PRO A 113 -31.31 -4.04 -2.35
CA PRO A 113 -30.93 -4.04 -0.94
C PRO A 113 -31.22 -5.36 -0.21
N THR A 114 -32.03 -6.27 -0.79
CA THR A 114 -32.35 -7.56 -0.16
C THR A 114 -31.18 -8.54 -0.21
N LEU A 115 -30.26 -8.37 -1.17
CA LEU A 115 -29.04 -9.18 -1.28
C LEU A 115 -28.08 -8.96 -0.12
N MET A 116 -28.05 -7.73 0.41
CA MET A 116 -27.25 -7.38 1.58
C MET A 116 -27.89 -6.20 2.31
N ALA A 117 -28.65 -6.47 3.38
CA ALA A 117 -29.29 -5.40 4.15
C ALA A 117 -28.24 -4.42 4.75
N LYS A 118 -28.58 -3.13 4.82
CA LYS A 118 -27.81 -2.14 5.58
C LYS A 118 -28.00 -2.42 7.08
N GLY A 119 -26.89 -2.58 7.79
CA GLY A 119 -26.90 -2.76 9.24
C GLY A 119 -27.40 -1.50 9.96
N PRO A 120 -27.58 -1.56 11.29
CA PRO A 120 -27.90 -0.36 12.06
C PRO A 120 -26.81 0.70 11.88
N ASP A 121 -27.21 1.95 11.67
CA ASP A 121 -26.32 3.09 11.59
C ASP A 121 -26.47 3.93 12.86
N TYR A 122 -25.43 3.94 13.69
CA TYR A 122 -25.35 4.74 14.91
C TYR A 122 -24.73 6.12 14.66
N GLY A 123 -24.19 6.37 13.47
CA GLY A 123 -23.59 7.63 13.08
C GLY A 123 -22.30 7.94 13.84
N TRP A 124 -22.12 9.23 14.15
CA TRP A 124 -20.87 9.76 14.72
C TRP A 124 -20.77 9.56 16.24
N CYS A 125 -19.68 8.93 16.70
CA CYS A 125 -19.32 8.91 18.11
C CYS A 125 -18.47 10.14 18.48
N SER A 126 -18.98 10.99 19.36
CA SER A 126 -18.29 12.20 19.84
C SER A 126 -17.16 11.93 20.82
N VAL A 127 -17.11 10.75 21.43
CA VAL A 127 -16.06 10.36 22.40
C VAL A 127 -14.84 9.81 21.67
N HIS A 128 -15.07 8.93 20.69
CA HIS A 128 -14.01 8.19 19.98
C HIS A 128 -13.66 8.79 18.61
N GLY A 129 -14.43 9.76 18.12
CA GLY A 129 -14.12 10.47 16.88
C GLY A 129 -14.20 9.60 15.63
N VAL A 130 -15.14 8.66 15.59
CA VAL A 130 -15.33 7.69 14.49
C VAL A 130 -16.81 7.42 14.24
N HIS A 131 -17.18 7.17 12.99
CA HIS A 131 -18.52 6.72 12.59
C HIS A 131 -18.69 5.23 12.88
N ASN A 132 -19.87 4.82 13.36
CA ASN A 132 -20.18 3.43 13.74
C ASN A 132 -19.08 2.83 14.62
N CYS A 133 -18.85 3.47 15.77
CA CYS A 133 -17.81 3.10 16.71
C CYS A 133 -18.03 1.67 17.26
N THR A 134 -17.18 0.73 16.85
CA THR A 134 -17.24 -0.68 17.27
C THR A 134 -16.95 -0.89 18.76
N LEU A 135 -16.41 0.11 19.46
CA LEU A 135 -16.17 0.05 20.90
C LEU A 135 -17.44 0.30 21.70
N ASP A 136 -18.29 1.23 21.26
CA ASP A 136 -19.57 1.56 21.90
C ASP A 136 -20.73 0.71 21.34
N HIS A 137 -20.65 0.36 20.05
CA HIS A 137 -21.64 -0.42 19.31
C HIS A 137 -20.97 -1.64 18.68
N PRO A 138 -20.68 -2.71 19.46
CA PRO A 138 -19.95 -3.87 18.94
C PRO A 138 -20.70 -4.64 17.86
N ASP A 139 -22.02 -4.48 17.76
CA ASP A 139 -22.88 -5.10 16.74
C ASP A 139 -22.58 -4.62 15.32
N VAL A 140 -21.94 -3.45 15.15
CA VAL A 140 -21.48 -2.99 13.82
C VAL A 140 -20.16 -3.61 13.39
N ALA A 141 -19.49 -4.36 14.27
CA ALA A 141 -18.34 -5.16 13.87
C ALA A 141 -18.85 -6.23 12.89
N GLN A 142 -18.45 -6.14 11.62
CA GLN A 142 -18.85 -7.04 10.53
C GLN A 142 -18.24 -8.46 10.67
N LEU A 143 -18.30 -9.01 11.88
CA LEU A 143 -17.86 -10.33 12.27
C LEU A 143 -19.06 -11.28 12.27
N LYS A 144 -18.78 -12.59 12.23
CA LYS A 144 -19.83 -13.63 12.29
C LYS A 144 -20.61 -13.59 13.61
N GLU A 145 -19.93 -13.23 14.69
CA GLU A 145 -20.49 -13.10 16.02
C GLU A 145 -20.11 -11.72 16.56
N THR A 146 -21.05 -11.10 17.29
CA THR A 146 -20.82 -9.80 17.91
C THR A 146 -19.73 -9.93 18.97
N PRO A 147 -18.62 -9.17 18.87
CA PRO A 147 -17.54 -9.23 19.84
C PRO A 147 -17.99 -8.66 21.18
N SER A 148 -17.58 -9.29 22.28
CA SER A 148 -17.77 -8.74 23.62
C SER A 148 -16.68 -7.70 23.91
N VAL A 149 -17.07 -6.45 24.20
CA VAL A 149 -16.17 -5.40 24.70
C VAL A 149 -16.08 -5.51 26.22
N SER A 150 -14.89 -5.70 26.77
CA SER A 150 -14.70 -5.84 28.21
C SER A 150 -14.54 -4.48 28.92
N ALA A 151 -14.72 -4.44 30.23
CA ALA A 151 -14.51 -3.20 30.99
C ALA A 151 -13.04 -2.72 30.89
N GLU A 152 -12.10 -3.66 30.83
CA GLU A 152 -10.67 -3.34 30.66
C GLU A 152 -10.40 -2.64 29.31
N ASP A 153 -11.18 -2.94 28.27
CA ASP A 153 -11.08 -2.29 26.96
C ASP A 153 -11.51 -0.82 27.01
N LEU A 154 -12.64 -0.56 27.66
CA LEU A 154 -13.16 0.80 27.83
C LEU A 154 -12.20 1.64 28.65
N GLU A 155 -11.68 1.10 29.76
CA GLU A 155 -10.70 1.81 30.56
C GLU A 155 -9.39 2.04 29.81
N ARG A 156 -8.93 1.06 29.03
CA ARG A 156 -7.74 1.19 28.18
C ARG A 156 -7.93 2.29 27.14
N ALA A 157 -9.07 2.35 26.47
CA ALA A 157 -9.41 3.39 25.52
C ALA A 157 -9.46 4.78 26.20
N ALA A 158 -10.11 4.88 27.37
CA ALA A 158 -10.18 6.11 28.14
C ALA A 158 -8.78 6.62 28.55
N ARG A 159 -7.91 5.73 29.04
CA ARG A 159 -6.51 6.07 29.35
C ARG A 159 -5.75 6.54 28.12
N ALA A 160 -5.93 5.87 26.98
CA ALA A 160 -5.25 6.21 25.73
C ALA A 160 -5.67 7.59 25.19
N LEU A 161 -6.94 7.97 25.34
CA LEU A 161 -7.46 9.30 24.98
C LEU A 161 -7.01 10.39 25.95
N ALA A 162 -6.88 10.07 27.24
CA ALA A 162 -6.42 11.02 28.26
C ALA A 162 -4.94 11.42 28.12
N ILE A 163 -4.09 10.54 27.55
CA ILE A 163 -2.65 10.79 27.41
C ILE A 163 -2.37 11.86 26.34
N ALA A 164 -3.04 11.76 25.18
CA ALA A 164 -2.82 12.67 24.07
C ALA A 164 -4.06 12.73 23.16
N PRO A 165 -4.37 13.91 22.58
CA PRO A 165 -5.43 14.01 21.59
C PRO A 165 -5.07 13.17 20.36
N ARG A 166 -6.05 12.40 19.87
CA ARG A 166 -5.90 11.58 18.67
C ARG A 166 -6.44 12.34 17.46
N LYS A 167 -5.97 11.97 16.28
CA LYS A 167 -6.59 12.44 15.03
C LYS A 167 -7.94 11.74 14.89
N GLU A 168 -8.99 12.53 14.77
CA GLU A 168 -10.35 12.04 14.55
C GLU A 168 -10.68 11.98 13.06
N ASN A 169 -11.69 11.19 12.71
CA ASN A 169 -12.29 11.22 11.38
C ASN A 169 -13.08 12.53 11.19
N ASN A 170 -13.45 12.85 9.95
CA ASN A 170 -14.34 13.98 9.70
C ASN A 170 -15.80 13.56 9.98
N SER A 171 -16.44 14.19 10.96
CA SER A 171 -17.83 13.89 11.34
C SER A 171 -18.85 14.16 10.23
N ALA A 172 -18.55 15.05 9.28
CA ALA A 172 -19.41 15.34 8.13
C ALA A 172 -19.15 14.41 6.92
N CYS A 173 -18.20 13.48 7.02
CA CYS A 173 -17.88 12.57 5.92
C CYS A 173 -18.89 11.42 5.86
N GLU A 174 -19.63 11.29 4.77
CA GLU A 174 -20.64 10.24 4.55
C GLU A 174 -20.10 9.04 3.74
N VAL A 175 -18.82 9.06 3.35
CA VAL A 175 -18.20 8.01 2.51
C VAL A 175 -18.32 6.61 3.14
N TYR A 176 -18.43 6.51 4.47
CA TYR A 176 -18.62 5.24 5.17
C TYR A 176 -19.96 4.55 4.88
N GLN A 177 -20.95 5.28 4.36
CA GLN A 177 -22.26 4.75 3.98
C GLN A 177 -22.26 4.14 2.58
N THR A 178 -21.25 4.47 1.77
CA THR A 178 -21.09 3.95 0.41
C THR A 178 -20.49 2.55 0.44
N ARG A 179 -21.11 1.62 -0.27
CA ARG A 179 -20.60 0.26 -0.45
C ARG A 179 -19.90 0.15 -1.79
N ILE A 180 -18.81 -0.59 -1.80
CA ILE A 180 -18.08 -0.93 -3.02
C ILE A 180 -18.25 -2.42 -3.23
N GLN A 181 -18.78 -2.81 -4.38
CA GLN A 181 -18.92 -4.19 -4.79
C GLN A 181 -18.04 -4.45 -6.01
N PHE A 182 -17.34 -5.58 -6.01
CA PHE A 182 -16.58 -6.05 -7.16
C PHE A 182 -17.40 -7.10 -7.91
N ALA A 183 -17.32 -7.10 -9.25
CA ALA A 183 -17.99 -8.08 -10.09
C ALA A 183 -17.44 -9.50 -9.90
N SER A 184 -16.14 -9.63 -9.62
CA SER A 184 -15.49 -10.91 -9.37
C SER A 184 -14.25 -10.78 -8.48
N ILE A 185 -13.75 -11.92 -7.99
CA ILE A 185 -12.49 -12.00 -7.23
C ILE A 185 -11.30 -11.60 -8.11
N GLU A 186 -11.35 -11.87 -9.41
CA GLU A 186 -10.31 -11.43 -10.36
C GLU A 186 -10.26 -9.91 -10.45
N SER A 187 -11.42 -9.23 -10.41
CA SER A 187 -11.48 -7.77 -10.36
C SER A 187 -10.86 -7.21 -9.08
N VAL A 188 -11.03 -7.88 -7.93
CA VAL A 188 -10.38 -7.50 -6.67
C VAL A 188 -8.85 -7.57 -6.81
N GLN A 189 -8.33 -8.64 -7.43
CA GLN A 189 -6.90 -8.82 -7.68
C GLN A 189 -6.36 -7.79 -8.68
N GLN A 190 -7.09 -7.54 -9.77
CA GLN A 190 -6.70 -6.55 -10.78
C GLN A 190 -6.74 -5.13 -10.23
N ALA A 191 -7.66 -4.83 -9.31
CA ALA A 191 -7.71 -3.58 -8.58
C ALA A 191 -6.56 -3.43 -7.56
N GLY A 192 -5.80 -4.51 -7.28
CA GLY A 192 -4.70 -4.50 -6.33
C GLY A 192 -5.17 -4.34 -4.87
N VAL A 193 -6.34 -4.89 -4.54
CA VAL A 193 -6.86 -4.85 -3.17
C VAL A 193 -6.15 -5.91 -2.35
N ASP A 194 -5.33 -5.48 -1.39
CA ASP A 194 -4.70 -6.34 -0.40
C ASP A 194 -5.66 -6.53 0.79
N VAL A 195 -5.83 -7.79 1.22
CA VAL A 195 -6.67 -8.15 2.37
C VAL A 195 -5.81 -8.81 3.44
N GLU A 196 -5.80 -8.24 4.64
CA GLU A 196 -5.13 -8.81 5.81
C GLU A 196 -6.14 -9.20 6.88
N LEU A 197 -5.80 -10.23 7.66
CA LEU A 197 -6.60 -10.66 8.81
C LEU A 197 -6.40 -9.68 9.97
N VAL A 198 -7.50 -9.22 10.55
CA VAL A 198 -7.47 -8.34 11.72
C VAL A 198 -7.43 -9.21 12.98
N GLU A 199 -6.35 -9.08 13.75
CA GLU A 199 -6.19 -9.74 15.05
C GLU A 199 -6.10 -8.70 16.18
N ARG A 200 -6.53 -9.12 17.38
CA ARG A 200 -6.44 -8.29 18.58
C ARG A 200 -5.05 -8.45 19.21
N ALA A 201 -4.29 -7.36 19.28
CA ALA A 201 -2.95 -7.33 19.87
C ALA A 201 -2.75 -6.08 20.75
N PRO A 202 -1.85 -6.12 21.75
CA PRO A 202 -1.47 -4.93 22.50
C PRO A 202 -0.74 -3.93 21.59
N ILE A 203 -1.09 -2.65 21.72
CA ILE A 203 -0.41 -1.55 21.03
C ILE A 203 0.56 -0.90 22.03
N THR A 204 1.85 -0.88 21.70
CA THR A 204 2.89 -0.21 22.50
C THR A 204 3.09 1.21 22.01
N GLU A 205 2.91 2.19 22.90
CA GLU A 205 3.18 3.59 22.60
C GLU A 205 4.56 3.98 23.13
N SER A 206 5.40 4.51 22.24
CA SER A 206 6.72 5.02 22.59
C SER A 206 6.76 6.53 22.39
N ILE A 207 7.26 7.26 23.39
CA ILE A 207 7.61 8.67 23.26
C ILE A 207 9.12 8.83 23.16
N VAL A 208 9.58 9.67 22.26
CA VAL A 208 11.00 10.05 22.17
C VAL A 208 11.18 11.38 22.87
N GLY A 209 12.01 11.39 23.91
CA GLY A 209 12.34 12.59 24.68
C GLY A 209 13.85 12.80 24.77
N ASN A 210 14.25 14.06 24.93
CA ASN A 210 15.64 14.40 25.22
C ASN A 210 15.88 14.29 26.74
N GLY A 211 17.01 13.71 27.13
CA GLY A 211 17.47 13.66 28.52
C GLY A 211 18.75 14.46 28.73
N GLU A 212 18.97 14.96 29.95
CA GLU A 212 20.23 15.56 30.39
C GLU A 212 20.81 14.74 31.55
N ILE A 213 22.12 14.50 31.53
CA ILE A 213 22.82 13.86 32.63
C ILE A 213 23.27 14.95 33.61
N ILE A 214 22.68 14.95 34.81
CA ILE A 214 22.96 15.92 35.88
C ILE A 214 23.65 15.18 37.05
N TYR A 215 24.53 15.86 37.78
CA TYR A 215 25.10 15.33 39.01
C TYR A 215 24.01 15.06 40.06
N ASP A 216 24.12 13.92 40.75
CA ASP A 216 23.23 13.56 41.85
C ASP A 216 23.30 14.61 42.98
N PRO A 217 22.22 15.36 43.28
CA PRO A 217 22.23 16.40 44.30
C PRO A 217 22.47 15.83 45.70
N THR A 218 22.19 14.54 45.94
CA THR A 218 22.43 13.89 47.24
C THR A 218 23.91 13.57 47.47
N ARG A 219 24.72 13.57 46.40
CA ARG A 219 26.17 13.33 46.44
C ARG A 219 26.98 14.60 46.22
N GLN A 220 26.36 15.76 46.39
CA GLN A 220 27.03 17.06 46.34
C GLN A 220 27.25 17.59 47.76
N ALA A 221 28.47 18.06 48.02
CA ALA A 221 28.82 18.72 49.28
C ALA A 221 29.44 20.09 49.00
N SER A 222 28.85 21.14 49.56
CA SER A 222 29.46 22.46 49.61
C SER A 222 30.31 22.57 50.87
N MET A 223 31.60 22.88 50.72
CA MET A 223 32.52 23.04 51.83
C MET A 223 32.75 24.52 52.09
N ALA A 224 32.55 24.95 53.34
CA ALA A 224 32.85 26.30 53.80
C ALA A 224 33.73 26.25 55.06
N SER A 225 34.62 27.22 55.23
CA SER A 225 35.39 27.36 56.47
C SER A 225 34.46 27.77 57.60
N ARG A 226 34.61 27.13 58.77
CA ARG A 226 33.82 27.48 59.98
C ARG A 226 34.27 28.80 60.62
N VAL A 227 35.49 29.24 60.35
CA VAL A 227 36.11 30.42 60.97
C VAL A 227 36.78 31.27 59.89
N PRO A 228 36.71 32.62 59.97
CA PRO A 228 37.44 33.49 59.05
C PRO A 228 38.96 33.31 59.16
N GLY A 229 39.64 33.33 58.02
CA GLY A 229 41.09 33.15 57.92
C GLY A 229 41.59 33.41 56.50
N SER A 230 42.91 33.38 56.31
CA SER A 230 43.53 33.50 54.98
C SER A 230 43.86 32.12 54.41
N VAL A 231 43.58 31.91 53.12
CA VAL A 231 43.95 30.67 52.42
C VAL A 231 45.45 30.70 52.14
N TRP A 232 46.17 29.65 52.55
CA TRP A 232 47.62 29.56 52.37
C TRP A 232 48.01 28.59 51.25
N LYS A 233 47.22 27.53 51.05
CA LYS A 233 47.46 26.54 49.98
C LYS A 233 46.16 25.96 49.45
N VAL A 234 46.06 25.88 48.13
CA VAL A 234 45.01 25.16 47.39
C VAL A 234 45.62 23.90 46.79
N THR A 235 45.10 22.72 47.16
CA THR A 235 45.64 21.43 46.70
C THR A 235 44.83 20.81 45.56
N LYS A 236 43.58 21.25 45.36
CA LYS A 236 42.68 20.75 44.31
C LYS A 236 41.98 21.89 43.59
N ASN A 237 41.88 21.76 42.28
CA ASN A 237 41.15 22.67 41.41
C ASN A 237 39.76 22.11 41.08
N VAL A 238 38.95 22.92 40.41
CA VAL A 238 37.63 22.51 39.92
C VAL A 238 37.81 21.43 38.85
N ARG A 239 37.00 20.36 38.92
CA ARG A 239 37.04 19.12 38.10
C ARG A 239 38.11 18.09 38.48
N ASP A 240 38.97 18.38 39.45
CA ASP A 240 39.87 17.34 39.95
C ASP A 240 39.08 16.27 40.71
N PRO A 241 39.36 14.97 40.52
CA PRO A 241 38.78 13.92 41.33
C PRO A 241 39.25 14.05 42.78
N VAL A 242 38.32 13.78 43.70
CA VAL A 242 38.54 13.87 45.14
C VAL A 242 37.87 12.72 45.87
N GLU A 243 38.53 12.22 46.90
CA GLU A 243 38.01 11.17 47.76
C GLU A 243 37.54 11.73 49.11
N VAL A 244 36.67 10.97 49.80
CA VAL A 244 36.19 11.35 51.13
C VAL A 244 37.37 11.35 52.12
N GLY A 245 37.60 12.49 52.78
CA GLY A 245 38.69 12.68 53.74
C GLY A 245 39.94 13.35 53.15
N GLU A 246 39.99 13.60 51.84
CA GLU A 246 41.13 14.27 51.21
C GLU A 246 41.17 15.78 51.53
N VAL A 247 42.37 16.30 51.80
CA VAL A 247 42.57 17.73 52.12
C VAL A 247 42.60 18.56 50.85
N ARG A 248 41.67 19.52 50.73
CA ARG A 248 41.48 20.36 49.53
C ARG A 248 42.04 21.79 49.67
N LEU A 249 42.04 22.31 50.90
CA LEU A 249 42.46 23.67 51.23
C LEU A 249 43.09 23.69 52.62
N THR A 250 44.22 24.38 52.75
CA THR A 250 44.82 24.68 54.06
C THR A 250 44.89 26.20 54.22
N GLY A 251 44.37 26.71 55.33
CA GLY A 251 44.34 28.14 55.63
C GLY A 251 44.90 28.43 57.01
N LYS A 252 45.35 29.67 57.22
CA LYS A 252 45.75 30.20 58.52
C LYS A 252 44.54 30.87 59.15
N VAL A 253 44.12 30.35 60.30
CA VAL A 253 43.04 30.95 61.09
C VAL A 253 43.61 32.17 61.82
N VAL A 254 42.96 33.33 61.66
CA VAL A 254 43.26 34.52 62.45
C VAL A 254 42.08 34.68 63.40
N ALA A 255 42.24 34.23 64.64
CA ALA A 255 41.24 34.45 65.68
C ALA A 255 41.20 35.95 66.02
N LYS A 256 40.24 36.67 65.44
CA LYS A 256 39.83 37.98 65.96
C LYS A 256 38.61 37.78 66.86
N SER A 257 38.74 38.20 68.11
CA SER A 257 37.60 38.43 68.99
C SER A 257 36.59 39.35 68.29
N SER A 258 35.32 39.02 68.49
CA SER A 258 34.12 39.57 67.87
C SER A 258 34.18 41.04 67.44
N LEU A 259 33.76 41.30 66.19
CA LEU A 259 32.80 42.35 65.89
C LEU A 259 32.10 42.02 64.57
N PHE A 260 30.79 41.78 64.67
CA PHE A 260 29.86 41.51 63.58
C PHE A 260 29.90 42.66 62.57
N ALA A 261 30.14 42.33 61.30
CA ALA A 261 29.69 43.13 60.17
C ALA A 261 29.34 42.16 59.04
N THR A 262 28.07 41.76 58.97
CA THR A 262 27.51 41.01 57.85
C THR A 262 27.59 41.86 56.59
N ARG A 263 28.47 41.48 55.65
CA ARG A 263 28.40 41.96 54.27
C ARG A 263 28.00 40.79 53.40
N THR A 264 26.72 40.76 53.04
CA THR A 264 26.12 39.82 52.11
C THR A 264 26.66 40.11 50.71
N THR A 265 27.48 39.23 50.15
CA THR A 265 27.79 39.25 48.72
C THR A 265 27.27 37.96 48.10
N SER A 266 26.15 38.09 47.39
CA SER A 266 25.59 37.03 46.56
C SER A 266 26.54 36.80 45.38
N SER A 267 27.00 35.57 45.17
CA SER A 267 27.63 35.16 43.92
C SER A 267 26.73 34.12 43.26
N ALA A 268 26.14 34.50 42.13
CA ALA A 268 25.34 33.63 41.28
C ALA A 268 26.16 32.43 40.77
N PRO A 269 25.58 31.23 40.64
CA PRO A 269 26.26 30.10 40.03
C PRO A 269 26.21 30.21 38.50
N THR A 270 27.37 30.44 37.88
CA THR A 270 27.55 30.25 36.43
C THR A 270 27.64 28.75 36.15
N ALA A 271 26.52 28.15 35.73
CA ALA A 271 26.47 26.77 35.26
C ALA A 271 27.04 26.69 33.83
N THR A 272 28.21 26.07 33.66
CA THR A 272 28.72 25.70 32.34
C THR A 272 27.96 24.47 31.85
N ARG A 273 27.01 24.70 30.94
CA ARG A 273 26.15 23.70 30.30
C ARG A 273 26.99 22.82 29.36
N PHE A 274 27.13 21.53 29.67
CA PHE A 274 27.66 20.53 28.74
C PHE A 274 26.48 19.74 28.16
N SER A 275 26.22 19.92 26.87
CA SER A 275 25.20 19.16 26.14
C SER A 275 25.82 17.86 25.63
N MET A 276 25.49 16.74 26.26
CA MET A 276 25.69 15.41 25.67
C MET A 276 24.32 14.81 25.40
N SER A 277 24.04 14.55 24.13
CA SER A 277 22.81 13.88 23.69
C SER A 277 22.97 12.38 23.94
N ALA A 278 22.22 11.84 24.88
CA ALA A 278 22.08 10.40 25.08
C ALA A 278 20.64 10.00 24.75
N ARG A 279 20.49 9.01 23.85
CA ARG A 279 19.21 8.39 23.53
C ARG A 279 18.87 7.41 24.64
N PHE A 280 17.80 7.68 25.37
CA PHE A 280 17.20 6.72 26.30
C PHE A 280 15.83 6.31 25.77
N VAL A 281 15.61 5.00 25.69
CA VAL A 281 14.30 4.38 25.41
C VAL A 281 13.71 4.04 26.77
N TRP A 282 12.54 4.60 27.08
CA TRP A 282 11.82 4.29 28.31
C TRP A 282 10.63 3.38 27.96
N GLU A 283 10.71 2.11 28.36
CA GLU A 283 9.62 1.15 28.24
C GLU A 283 8.83 1.15 29.54
N ARG A 284 7.59 1.65 29.50
CA ARG A 284 6.68 1.56 30.65
C ARG A 284 5.82 0.31 30.46
N SER A 285 6.30 -0.83 30.95
CA SER A 285 5.45 -2.02 31.11
C SER A 285 4.42 -1.73 32.19
N MET A 286 3.17 -1.52 31.80
CA MET A 286 2.03 -1.61 32.72
C MET A 286 1.71 -3.09 32.88
N ALA A 287 2.10 -3.66 34.01
CA ALA A 287 1.69 -4.99 34.42
C ALA A 287 0.19 -4.98 34.73
N MET A 288 -0.43 -6.13 34.40
CA MET A 288 -1.83 -6.53 34.57
C MET A 288 -2.47 -6.10 35.89
#